data_AF-A0A2H0B246-F1
#
_entry.id   AF-A0A2H0B246-F1
#
_cell.length_a   1.000
_cell.length_b   1.000
_cell.length_c   1.000
_cell.angle_alpha   90.00
_cell.angle_beta   90.00
_cell.angle_gamma   90.00
#
_symmetry.space_group_name_H-M   'P 1'
#
loop_
_entity.id
_entity.type
_entity.pdbx_description
1 polymer ?
#
loop_
_entity_poly.entity_id
_entity_poly.type
_entity_poly.pdbx_seq_one_letter_code
_entity_poly.pdbx_strand_id
1 'polypeptide(L)'
;MGYQKSNETTEEKKALSKALKYLAIKPRSRKELKDKLKEKKFSQDMIENALRKVDDFGYLDDEDFAKSFLELKKGAGKGKIFIARELKRKGVDEEIIKGVLSRFYSETDEHEIAKTLAQKKFPNYPELKPR
;
A
#
# COMPACT_ATOMS: atom_id res chain seq x y z
N MET A 1 -11.38 -43.77 6.74
CA MET A 1 -10.36 -42.75 6.39
C MET A 1 -10.98 -41.84 5.33
N GLY A 2 -11.22 -40.54 5.60
CA GLY A 2 -11.68 -39.60 4.56
C GLY A 2 -12.75 -38.55 4.90
N TYR A 3 -12.87 -38.07 6.15
CA TYR A 3 -13.79 -36.99 6.54
C TYR A 3 -13.13 -35.60 6.64
N GLN A 4 -12.10 -35.29 5.82
CA GLN A 4 -11.37 -34.01 5.94
C GLN A 4 -11.70 -32.96 4.85
N LYS A 5 -12.28 -33.35 3.69
CA LYS A 5 -12.44 -32.43 2.54
C LYS A 5 -13.57 -31.40 2.63
N SER A 6 -14.57 -31.58 3.50
CA SER A 6 -15.75 -30.70 3.59
C SER A 6 -15.58 -29.50 4.53
N ASN A 7 -14.76 -29.62 5.58
CA ASN A 7 -14.49 -28.52 6.51
C ASN A 7 -13.40 -27.58 5.97
N GLU A 8 -12.41 -28.12 5.27
CA GLU A 8 -11.28 -27.37 4.72
C GLU A 8 -11.75 -26.30 3.71
N THR A 9 -12.68 -26.67 2.83
CA THR A 9 -13.30 -25.74 1.88
C THR A 9 -14.18 -24.67 2.54
N THR A 10 -14.75 -24.95 3.71
CA THR A 10 -15.57 -23.99 4.45
C THR A 10 -14.70 -22.94 5.13
N GLU A 11 -13.61 -23.38 5.76
CA GLU A 11 -12.65 -22.48 6.40
C GLU A 11 -11.90 -21.63 5.37
N GLU A 12 -11.50 -22.20 4.23
CA GLU A 12 -10.90 -21.43 3.11
C GLU A 12 -11.83 -20.34 2.59
N LYS A 13 -13.13 -20.65 2.44
CA LYS A 13 -14.16 -19.66 2.08
C LYS A 13 -14.29 -18.56 3.13
N LYS A 14 -14.14 -18.86 4.42
CA LYS A 14 -14.13 -17.85 5.49
C LYS A 14 -12.92 -16.92 5.39
N ALA A 15 -11.73 -17.45 5.12
CA ALA A 15 -10.52 -16.64 4.91
C ALA A 15 -10.69 -15.70 3.71
N LEU A 16 -11.18 -16.21 2.58
CA LEU A 16 -11.47 -15.40 1.38
C LEU A 16 -12.53 -14.33 1.64
N SER A 17 -13.66 -14.69 2.26
CA SER A 17 -14.71 -13.72 2.59
C SER A 17 -14.18 -12.62 3.51
N LYS A 18 -13.29 -12.97 4.45
CA LYS A 18 -12.68 -11.98 5.35
C LYS A 18 -11.71 -11.06 4.60
N ALA A 19 -10.93 -11.61 3.68
CA ALA A 19 -10.04 -10.85 2.82
C ALA A 19 -10.82 -9.80 1.99
N LEU A 20 -11.90 -10.23 1.32
CA LEU A 20 -12.77 -9.35 0.54
C LEU A 20 -13.39 -8.25 1.40
N LYS A 21 -13.86 -8.57 2.63
CA LYS A 21 -14.36 -7.55 3.57
C LYS A 21 -13.30 -6.50 3.93
N TYR A 22 -12.03 -6.89 4.06
CA TYR A 22 -10.97 -5.94 4.35
C TYR A 22 -10.66 -5.01 3.19
N LEU A 23 -10.69 -5.54 1.96
CA LEU A 23 -10.47 -4.79 0.72
C LEU A 23 -11.64 -3.86 0.40
N ALA A 24 -12.88 -4.29 0.68
CA ALA A 24 -14.08 -3.47 0.49
C ALA A 24 -14.13 -2.21 1.38
N ILE A 25 -13.48 -2.23 2.55
CA ILE A 25 -13.43 -1.07 3.46
C ILE A 25 -12.37 -0.07 3.04
N LYS A 26 -11.18 -0.56 2.67
CA LYS A 26 -10.08 0.28 2.20
C LYS A 26 -9.07 -0.53 1.37
N PRO A 27 -8.37 0.12 0.42
CA PRO A 27 -7.22 -0.46 -0.22
C PRO A 27 -6.17 -0.92 0.81
N ARG A 28 -5.61 -2.11 0.57
CA ARG A 28 -4.58 -2.73 1.41
C ARG A 28 -3.59 -3.43 0.52
N SER A 29 -2.32 -3.40 0.90
CA SER A 29 -1.31 -4.23 0.25
C SER A 29 -1.50 -5.71 0.59
N ARG A 30 -0.93 -6.58 -0.24
CA ARG A 30 -0.86 -8.03 -0.01
C ARG A 30 -0.36 -8.37 1.40
N LYS A 31 0.67 -7.67 1.88
CA LYS A 31 1.26 -7.86 3.21
C LYS A 31 0.30 -7.48 4.33
N GLU A 32 -0.37 -6.33 4.24
CA GLU A 32 -1.35 -5.92 5.25
C GLU A 32 -2.51 -6.90 5.33
N LEU A 33 -2.96 -7.40 4.18
CA LEU A 33 -4.02 -8.40 4.10
C LEU A 33 -3.58 -9.73 4.73
N LYS A 34 -2.35 -10.19 4.43
CA LYS A 34 -1.72 -11.35 5.05
C LYS A 34 -1.67 -11.23 6.56
N ASP A 35 -1.16 -10.11 7.07
CA ASP A 35 -1.03 -9.86 8.51
C ASP A 35 -2.41 -9.83 9.20
N LYS A 36 -3.42 -9.23 8.55
CA LYS A 36 -4.79 -9.22 9.07
C LYS A 36 -5.46 -10.58 9.11
N LEU A 37 -5.17 -11.46 8.14
CA LEU A 37 -5.68 -12.82 8.16
C LEU A 37 -4.95 -13.68 9.22
N LYS A 38 -3.64 -13.45 9.43
CA LYS A 38 -2.89 -14.06 10.54
C LYS A 38 -3.45 -13.66 11.91
N GLU A 39 -3.78 -12.38 12.12
CA GLU A 39 -4.46 -11.92 13.34
C GLU A 39 -5.80 -12.65 13.61
N LYS A 40 -6.43 -13.18 12.56
CA LYS A 40 -7.66 -13.99 12.64
C LYS A 40 -7.43 -15.48 12.79
N LYS A 41 -6.18 -15.91 13.01
CA LYS A 41 -5.78 -17.30 13.27
C LYS A 41 -6.06 -18.27 12.11
N PHE A 42 -6.11 -17.77 10.87
CA PHE A 42 -6.13 -18.63 9.69
C PHE A 42 -4.77 -19.32 9.48
N SER A 43 -4.78 -20.53 8.92
CA SER A 43 -3.53 -21.24 8.60
C SER A 43 -2.80 -20.57 7.43
N GLN A 44 -1.48 -20.79 7.33
CA GLN A 44 -0.66 -20.19 6.28
C GLN A 44 -1.16 -20.59 4.88
N ASP A 45 -1.56 -21.84 4.67
CA ASP A 45 -2.07 -22.33 3.38
C ASP A 45 -3.38 -21.64 2.98
N MET A 46 -4.30 -21.47 3.94
CA MET A 46 -5.56 -20.78 3.70
C MET A 46 -5.34 -19.29 3.37
N ILE A 47 -4.36 -18.67 4.03
CA ILE A 47 -4.00 -17.26 3.77
C ILE A 47 -3.42 -17.12 2.36
N GLU A 48 -2.46 -17.96 1.97
CA GLU A 48 -1.89 -17.91 0.61
C GLU A 48 -2.96 -18.20 -0.45
N ASN A 49 -3.87 -19.15 -0.22
CA ASN A 49 -4.96 -19.44 -1.15
C ASN A 49 -5.95 -18.25 -1.25
N ALA A 50 -6.28 -17.60 -0.12
CA ALA A 50 -7.12 -16.42 -0.12
C ALA A 50 -6.45 -15.24 -0.84
N LEU A 51 -5.16 -14.99 -0.58
CA LEU A 51 -4.35 -13.97 -1.25
C LEU A 51 -4.32 -14.21 -2.76
N ARG A 52 -4.00 -15.44 -3.20
CA ARG A 52 -4.00 -15.79 -4.62
C ARG A 52 -5.36 -15.52 -5.26
N LYS A 53 -6.46 -15.95 -4.64
CA LYS A 53 -7.80 -15.73 -5.20
C LYS A 53 -8.17 -14.24 -5.32
N VAL A 54 -7.84 -13.41 -4.33
CA VAL A 54 -8.13 -11.96 -4.44
C VAL A 54 -7.22 -11.27 -5.46
N ASP A 55 -6.00 -11.78 -5.65
CA ASP A 55 -5.05 -11.36 -6.69
C ASP A 55 -5.59 -11.73 -8.10
N ASP A 56 -6.04 -12.98 -8.27
CA ASP A 56 -6.66 -13.48 -9.50
C ASP A 56 -7.93 -12.69 -9.88
N PHE A 57 -8.66 -12.19 -8.88
CA PHE A 57 -9.83 -11.32 -9.08
C PHE A 57 -9.48 -9.84 -9.31
N GLY A 58 -8.20 -9.46 -9.24
CA GLY A 58 -7.74 -8.08 -9.44
C GLY A 58 -8.08 -7.14 -8.27
N TYR A 59 -8.39 -7.66 -7.08
CA TYR A 59 -8.68 -6.82 -5.90
C TYR A 59 -7.42 -6.30 -5.19
N LEU A 60 -6.26 -6.85 -5.51
CA LEU A 60 -4.95 -6.36 -5.06
C LEU A 60 -4.26 -5.65 -6.22
N ASP A 61 -4.60 -4.37 -6.42
CA ASP A 61 -3.85 -3.51 -7.34
C ASP A 61 -2.81 -2.72 -6.54
N ASP A 62 -1.60 -3.28 -6.45
CA ASP A 62 -0.48 -2.63 -5.76
C ASP A 62 -0.05 -1.32 -6.46
N GLU A 63 -0.32 -1.17 -7.77
CA GLU A 63 -0.03 0.07 -8.51
C GLU A 63 -1.04 1.18 -8.13
N ASP A 64 -2.34 0.86 -8.11
CA ASP A 64 -3.39 1.79 -7.68
C ASP A 64 -3.25 2.15 -6.19
N PHE A 65 -2.92 1.16 -5.35
CA PHE A 65 -2.58 1.38 -3.96
C PHE A 65 -1.40 2.35 -3.82
N ALA A 66 -0.32 2.13 -4.58
CA ALA A 66 0.86 2.98 -4.52
C ALA A 66 0.56 4.41 -4.99
N LYS A 67 -0.23 4.58 -6.05
CA LYS A 67 -0.69 5.90 -6.54
C LYS A 67 -1.50 6.64 -5.47
N SER A 68 -2.55 6.00 -4.95
CA SER A 68 -3.41 6.57 -3.91
C SER A 68 -2.63 6.93 -2.64
N PHE A 69 -1.67 6.08 -2.25
CA PHE A 69 -0.81 6.34 -1.10
C PHE A 69 0.15 7.51 -1.35
N LEU A 70 0.73 7.61 -2.54
CA LEU A 70 1.60 8.72 -2.93
C LEU A 70 0.84 10.05 -2.85
N GLU A 71 -0.32 10.15 -3.49
CA GLU A 71 -1.16 11.37 -3.51
C GLU A 71 -1.50 11.83 -2.08
N LEU A 72 -1.97 10.90 -1.24
CA LEU A 72 -2.29 11.20 0.16
C LEU A 72 -1.08 11.72 0.94
N LYS A 73 0.12 11.16 0.72
CA LYS A 73 1.34 11.55 1.43
C LYS A 73 1.96 12.83 0.87
N LYS A 74 1.87 13.06 -0.44
CA LYS A 74 2.27 14.31 -1.09
C LYS A 74 1.43 15.48 -0.56
N GLY A 75 0.10 15.33 -0.48
CA GLY A 75 -0.78 16.32 0.15
C GLY A 75 -0.48 16.61 1.62
N ALA A 76 0.08 15.63 2.34
CA ALA A 76 0.57 15.79 3.72
C ALA A 76 2.03 16.32 3.82
N GLY A 77 2.63 16.75 2.71
CA GLY A 77 4.00 17.29 2.66
C GLY A 77 5.09 16.25 2.91
N LYS A 78 4.89 14.99 2.55
CA LYS A 78 5.92 13.95 2.63
C LYS A 78 6.65 13.83 1.29
N GLY A 79 7.98 13.86 1.33
CA GLY A 79 8.81 13.71 0.14
C GLY A 79 8.96 12.27 -0.35
N LYS A 80 9.47 12.14 -1.58
CA LYS A 80 9.68 10.90 -2.34
C LYS A 80 10.34 9.77 -1.52
N ILE A 81 11.45 10.06 -0.82
CA ILE A 81 12.20 9.06 -0.02
C ILE A 81 11.33 8.45 1.09
N PHE A 82 10.55 9.30 1.78
CA PHE A 82 9.66 8.83 2.85
C PHE A 82 8.56 7.92 2.27
N ILE A 83 7.95 8.34 1.16
CA ILE A 83 6.88 7.59 0.50
C ILE A 83 7.40 6.24 0.01
N ALA A 84 8.55 6.20 -0.66
CA ALA A 84 9.19 4.98 -1.15
C ALA A 84 9.42 3.97 -0.02
N ARG A 85 9.98 4.44 1.12
CA ARG A 85 10.24 3.59 2.29
C ARG A 85 8.96 3.01 2.87
N GLU A 86 7.89 3.80 2.95
CA GLU A 86 6.61 3.33 3.46
C GLU A 86 5.93 2.33 2.53
N LEU A 87 5.96 2.55 1.21
CA LEU A 87 5.46 1.59 0.22
C LEU A 87 6.23 0.26 0.31
N LYS A 88 7.55 0.30 0.41
CA LYS A 88 8.39 -0.90 0.61
C LYS A 88 8.06 -1.62 1.92
N ARG A 89 7.86 -0.88 3.02
CA ARG A 89 7.45 -1.46 4.33
C ARG A 89 6.10 -2.16 4.25
N LYS A 90 5.20 -1.62 3.42
CA LYS A 90 3.88 -2.19 3.10
C LYS A 90 3.93 -3.33 2.10
N GLY A 91 5.10 -3.63 1.53
CA GLY A 91 5.30 -4.78 0.65
C GLY A 91 4.88 -4.55 -0.80
N VAL A 92 4.81 -3.29 -1.24
CA VAL A 92 4.66 -2.96 -2.67
C VAL A 92 5.97 -3.29 -3.38
N ASP A 93 5.87 -3.89 -4.57
CA ASP A 93 7.03 -4.25 -5.38
C ASP A 93 7.90 -3.04 -5.76
N GLU A 94 9.21 -3.26 -5.85
CA GLU A 94 10.16 -2.18 -6.10
C GLU A 94 9.99 -1.54 -7.48
N GLU A 95 9.59 -2.31 -8.50
CA GLU A 95 9.33 -1.80 -9.84
C GLU A 95 8.07 -0.93 -9.88
N ILE A 96 7.02 -1.32 -9.15
CA ILE A 96 5.80 -0.50 -8.97
C ILE A 96 6.15 0.81 -8.26
N ILE A 97 6.95 0.74 -7.18
CA ILE A 97 7.37 1.93 -6.44
C ILE A 97 8.14 2.89 -7.36
N LYS A 98 9.13 2.38 -8.12
CA LYS A 98 9.91 3.19 -9.07
C LYS A 98 9.01 3.81 -10.14
N GLY A 99 8.11 3.03 -10.73
CA GLY A 99 7.20 3.49 -11.79
C GLY A 99 6.22 4.56 -11.31
N VAL A 100 5.64 4.38 -10.12
CA VAL A 100 4.73 5.38 -9.54
C VAL A 100 5.49 6.64 -9.13
N LEU A 101 6.65 6.52 -8.49
CA LEU A 101 7.42 7.71 -8.11
C LEU A 101 7.96 8.47 -9.32
N SER A 102 8.39 7.81 -10.40
CA SER A 102 8.89 8.48 -11.60
C SER A 102 7.79 9.22 -12.36
N ARG A 103 6.57 8.69 -12.39
CA ARG A 103 5.41 9.33 -13.04
C ARG A 103 4.90 10.56 -12.27
N PHE A 104 5.00 10.55 -10.94
CA PHE A 104 4.40 11.58 -10.07
C PHE A 104 5.39 12.56 -9.42
N TYR A 105 6.69 12.28 -9.50
CA TYR A 105 7.77 13.22 -9.16
C TYR A 105 8.61 13.47 -10.42
N SER A 106 8.34 14.57 -11.12
CA SER A 106 9.35 15.18 -12.00
C SER A 106 10.36 15.96 -11.14
N GLU A 107 11.53 16.29 -11.70
CA GLU A 107 12.58 17.06 -10.99
C GLU A 107 12.04 18.39 -10.39
N THR A 108 10.98 18.96 -10.98
CA THR A 108 10.37 20.23 -10.56
C THR A 108 9.59 20.15 -9.24
N ASP A 109 9.09 18.96 -8.85
CA ASP A 109 8.19 18.80 -7.71
C ASP A 109 8.91 18.84 -6.34
N GLU A 110 10.17 18.40 -6.27
CA GLU A 110 10.89 18.36 -4.98
C GLU A 110 11.17 19.77 -4.43
N HIS A 111 11.47 20.73 -5.32
CA HIS A 111 11.77 22.11 -4.94
C HIS A 111 10.53 22.85 -4.41
N GLU A 112 9.37 22.65 -5.04
CA GLU A 112 8.10 23.27 -4.62
C GLU A 112 7.55 22.65 -3.32
N ILE A 113 7.70 21.34 -3.11
CA ILE A 113 7.34 20.69 -1.84
C ILE A 113 8.24 21.20 -0.71
N ALA A 114 9.56 21.30 -0.96
CA ALA A 114 10.51 21.84 0.01
C ALA A 114 10.19 23.31 0.36
N LYS A 115 9.87 24.13 -0.64
CA LYS A 115 9.47 25.53 -0.48
C LYS A 115 8.18 25.66 0.33
N THR A 116 7.15 24.87 0.01
CA THR A 116 5.87 24.89 0.73
C THR A 116 6.04 24.48 2.20
N LEU A 117 6.85 23.45 2.48
CA LEU A 117 7.17 23.03 3.85
C LEU A 117 7.96 24.10 4.61
N ALA A 118 8.94 24.74 3.96
CA ALA A 118 9.70 25.83 4.53
C ALA A 118 8.81 27.02 4.88
N GLN A 119 7.91 27.43 3.98
CA GLN A 119 6.95 28.51 4.21
C GLN A 119 5.96 28.20 5.34
N LYS A 120 5.46 26.96 5.43
CA LYS A 120 4.60 26.53 6.55
C LYS A 120 5.31 26.52 7.90
N LYS A 121 6.59 26.10 7.92
CA LYS A 121 7.36 25.97 9.16
C LYS A 121 7.99 27.30 9.60
N PHE A 122 8.25 28.19 8.64
CA PHE A 122 8.86 29.49 8.82
C PHE A 122 8.11 30.54 7.99
N PRO A 123 6.95 31.04 8.47
CA PRO A 123 6.14 32.00 7.73
C PRO A 123 6.86 33.33 7.41
N ASN A 124 7.98 33.63 8.08
CA ASN A 124 8.82 34.81 7.86
C ASN A 124 10.20 34.48 7.26
N TYR A 125 10.35 33.38 6.51
CA TYR A 125 11.65 33.02 5.93
C TYR A 125 11.98 33.91 4.71
N PRO A 126 13.12 34.63 4.71
CA PRO A 126 13.51 35.45 3.57
C PRO A 126 13.83 34.56 2.35
N GLU A 127 13.42 35.00 1.16
CA GLU A 127 13.61 34.25 -0.08
C GLU A 127 15.09 33.89 -0.28
N LEU A 128 15.37 32.59 -0.39
CA LEU A 128 16.68 32.09 -0.78
C LEU A 128 16.91 32.45 -2.25
N LYS A 129 17.74 33.47 -2.49
CA LYS A 129 18.28 33.71 -3.83
C LYS A 129 19.25 32.58 -4.16
N PRO A 130 19.07 31.85 -5.28
CA PRO A 130 20.06 30.88 -5.71
C PRO A 130 21.39 31.60 -5.95
N ARG A 131 22.50 30.96 -5.54
CA ARG A 131 23.86 31.39 -5.87
C ARG A 131 24.24 30.93 -7.27
#